data_AF-A0A9E1RI63-F1
#
_entry.id   AF-A0A9E1RI63-F1
#
_cell.length_a   1.000
_cell.length_b   1.000
_cell.length_c   1.000
_cell.angle_alpha   90.00
_cell.angle_beta   90.00
_cell.angle_gamma   90.00
#
_symmetry.space_group_name_H-M   'P 1'
#
loop_
_entity.id
_entity.type
_entity.pdbx_description
1 polymer ?
#
loop_
_entity_poly.entity_id
_entity_poly.type
_entity_poly.pdbx_seq_one_letter_code
_entity_poly.pdbx_strand_id
1 'polypeptide(L)'
;MNKRHRVQFPKKELSNANQDESYFFLHGTSNKRKIKFHDYDEIYQVPGLYEQIFYDRLKCTSPSKVSSILESSIKQSQGNFTELRVLDLGAGNGMMGEELKKRGISRLIGIDIIPEAYDAAIRDRP
;
A
#
# COMPACT_ATOMS: atom_id res chain seq x y z
N MET A 1 -13.82 -0.93 -13.89
CA MET A 1 -14.26 0.12 -12.95
C MET A 1 -14.20 -0.45 -11.55
N ASN A 2 -13.18 -0.10 -10.75
CA ASN A 2 -13.13 -0.55 -9.36
C ASN A 2 -14.28 0.12 -8.59
N LYS A 3 -15.12 -0.72 -7.99
CA LYS A 3 -16.29 -0.29 -7.21
C LYS A 3 -15.79 0.49 -6.00
N ARG A 4 -16.20 1.75 -5.88
CA ARG A 4 -15.82 2.58 -4.72
C ARG A 4 -16.51 2.06 -3.46
N HIS A 5 -15.73 1.68 -2.46
CA HIS A 5 -16.21 1.15 -1.20
C HIS A 5 -16.78 2.25 -0.31
N ARG A 6 -17.84 1.97 0.43
CA ARG A 6 -18.44 2.93 1.36
C ARG A 6 -17.66 2.92 2.68
N VAL A 7 -16.62 3.76 2.73
CA VAL A 7 -15.71 3.91 3.88
C VAL A 7 -16.07 5.15 4.71
N GLN A 8 -16.23 4.97 6.01
CA GLN A 8 -16.47 6.04 6.96
C GLN A 8 -15.35 6.09 8.02
N PHE A 9 -14.69 7.24 8.14
CA PHE A 9 -13.76 7.49 9.24
C PHE A 9 -14.51 7.91 10.51
N PRO A 10 -13.96 7.62 11.70
CA PRO A 10 -14.57 8.05 12.97
C PRO A 10 -14.67 9.58 13.05
N LYS A 11 -15.73 10.07 13.72
CA LYS A 11 -16.01 11.51 13.87
C LYS A 11 -15.19 12.18 14.97
N LYS A 12 -14.79 11.43 16.00
CA LYS A 12 -13.93 11.93 17.07
C LYS A 12 -12.49 11.91 16.57
N GLU A 13 -11.74 12.97 16.86
CA GLU A 13 -10.29 12.98 16.60
C GLU A 13 -9.64 11.80 17.32
N LEU A 14 -8.96 10.97 16.54
CA LEU A 14 -8.08 9.93 17.05
C LEU A 14 -6.65 10.47 17.25
N SER A 15 -6.49 11.78 17.44
CA SER A 15 -5.19 12.46 17.54
C SER A 15 -4.30 11.91 18.67
N ASN A 16 -4.93 11.33 19.70
CA ASN A 16 -4.25 10.69 20.84
C ASN A 16 -4.32 9.15 20.81
N ALA A 17 -4.89 8.54 19.76
CA ALA A 17 -4.95 7.09 19.65
C ALA A 17 -3.59 6.57 19.16
N ASN A 18 -3.15 5.44 19.71
CA ASN A 18 -1.95 4.79 19.19
C ASN A 18 -2.21 4.28 17.76
N GLN A 19 -1.13 4.04 17.00
CA GLN A 19 -1.25 3.60 15.60
C GLN A 19 -2.08 2.31 15.46
N ASP A 20 -1.95 1.38 16.42
CA ASP A 20 -2.66 0.12 16.55
C ASP A 20 -4.13 0.24 16.98
N GLU A 21 -4.57 1.45 17.35
CA GLU A 21 -5.93 1.76 17.77
C GLU A 21 -6.74 2.47 16.68
N SER A 22 -6.09 2.92 15.61
CA SER A 22 -6.74 3.68 14.54
C SER A 22 -7.56 2.77 13.62
N TYR A 23 -8.78 3.19 13.26
CA TYR A 23 -9.75 2.37 12.54
C TYR A 23 -10.63 3.16 11.57
N PHE A 24 -11.30 2.44 10.69
CA PHE A 24 -12.39 2.94 9.84
C PHE A 24 -13.57 1.98 9.88
N PHE A 25 -14.69 2.41 9.29
CA PHE A 25 -15.84 1.55 9.09
C PHE A 25 -16.08 1.27 7.62
N LEU A 26 -16.21 -0.01 7.27
CA LEU A 26 -16.64 -0.48 5.98
C LEU A 26 -18.13 -0.80 6.02
N HIS A 27 -18.92 -0.14 5.19
CA HIS A 27 -20.36 -0.38 5.08
C HIS A 27 -20.62 -1.40 3.96
N GLY A 28 -21.11 -2.58 4.34
CA GLY A 28 -21.71 -3.55 3.43
C GLY A 28 -23.18 -3.23 3.14
N THR A 29 -23.84 -4.14 2.43
CA THR A 29 -25.27 -4.03 2.08
C THR A 29 -26.19 -4.05 3.31
N SER A 30 -25.85 -4.82 4.33
CA SER A 30 -26.64 -4.97 5.56
C SER A 30 -25.88 -4.66 6.85
N ASN A 31 -24.54 -4.76 6.84
CA ASN A 31 -23.73 -4.67 8.05
C ASN A 31 -22.62 -3.61 7.95
N LYS A 32 -22.28 -3.02 9.10
CA LYS A 32 -21.16 -2.09 9.27
C LYS A 32 -20.04 -2.80 10.03
N ARG A 33 -18.89 -2.99 9.38
CA ARG A 33 -17.69 -3.58 9.98
C ARG A 33 -16.75 -2.49 10.45
N LYS A 34 -16.16 -2.66 11.63
CA LYS A 34 -15.06 -1.83 12.14
C LYS A 34 -13.76 -2.57 11.84
N ILE A 35 -12.87 -1.95 11.09
CA ILE A 35 -11.59 -2.54 10.64
C ILE A 35 -10.48 -1.59 11.09
N LYS A 36 -9.43 -2.10 11.72
CA LYS A 36 -8.27 -1.27 12.07
C LYS A 36 -7.42 -1.01 10.83
N PHE A 37 -6.66 0.07 10.80
CA PHE A 37 -5.76 0.34 9.68
C PHE A 37 -4.63 -0.70 9.53
N HIS A 38 -4.33 -1.45 10.60
CA HIS A 38 -3.29 -2.47 10.63
C HIS A 38 -3.81 -3.89 10.39
N ASP A 39 -5.12 -4.06 10.22
CA ASP A 39 -5.73 -5.36 9.86
C ASP A 39 -5.57 -5.57 8.34
N TYR A 40 -4.31 -5.65 7.88
CA TYR A 40 -3.96 -5.71 6.46
C TYR A 40 -4.47 -6.97 5.77
N ASP A 41 -4.50 -8.09 6.49
CA ASP A 41 -5.12 -9.35 6.06
C ASP A 41 -6.59 -9.15 5.68
N GLU A 42 -7.36 -8.45 6.51
CA GLU A 42 -8.77 -8.14 6.23
C GLU A 42 -8.91 -7.13 5.07
N ILE A 43 -8.05 -6.10 5.03
CA ILE A 43 -8.11 -5.06 4.00
C ILE A 43 -7.79 -5.63 2.60
N TYR A 44 -6.75 -6.46 2.48
CA TYR A 44 -6.29 -6.99 1.20
C TYR A 44 -7.26 -7.99 0.56
N GLN A 45 -8.13 -8.62 1.35
CA GLN A 45 -9.22 -9.46 0.86
C GLN A 45 -10.30 -8.65 0.11
N VAL A 46 -10.34 -7.33 0.27
CA VAL A 46 -11.30 -6.46 -0.43
C VAL A 46 -10.58 -5.73 -1.57
N PRO A 47 -10.80 -6.10 -2.85
CA PRO A 47 -10.08 -5.53 -3.98
C PRO A 47 -10.18 -4.00 -4.04
N GLY A 48 -9.03 -3.32 -4.15
CA GLY A 48 -8.92 -1.87 -4.22
C GLY A 48 -9.24 -1.10 -2.92
N LEU A 49 -9.53 -1.78 -1.81
CA LEU A 49 -9.84 -1.10 -0.55
C LEU A 49 -8.60 -0.42 0.04
N TYR A 50 -7.44 -1.07 -0.02
CA TYR A 50 -6.17 -0.53 0.47
C TYR A 50 -5.84 0.80 -0.23
N GLU A 51 -5.85 0.82 -1.56
CA GLU A 51 -5.61 2.02 -2.38
C GLU A 51 -6.60 3.12 -2.05
N GLN A 52 -7.89 2.78 -1.99
CA GLN A 52 -8.92 3.76 -1.69
C GLN A 52 -8.69 4.41 -0.33
N ILE A 53 -8.35 3.63 0.69
CA ILE A 53 -8.14 4.16 2.04
C ILE A 53 -6.87 5.01 2.08
N PHE A 54 -5.73 4.43 1.76
CA PHE A 54 -4.44 5.06 2.05
C PHE A 54 -4.08 6.12 1.01
N TYR A 55 -4.40 5.92 -0.27
CA TYR A 55 -3.96 6.82 -1.34
C TYR A 55 -5.08 7.79 -1.74
N ASP A 56 -6.29 7.31 -1.98
CA ASP A 56 -7.35 8.20 -2.43
C ASP A 56 -7.88 9.09 -1.30
N ARG A 57 -8.05 8.50 -0.11
CA ARG A 57 -8.69 9.17 1.02
C ARG A 57 -7.71 9.81 1.99
N LEU A 58 -6.64 9.10 2.37
CA LEU A 58 -5.61 9.61 3.29
C LEU A 58 -4.43 10.28 2.58
N LYS A 59 -4.40 10.26 1.24
CA LYS A 59 -3.39 10.97 0.41
C LYS A 59 -1.95 10.56 0.70
N CYS A 60 -1.73 9.29 1.04
CA CYS A 60 -0.39 8.71 1.11
C CYS A 60 0.31 8.83 -0.25
N THR A 61 1.55 9.30 -0.23
CA THR A 61 2.41 9.44 -1.42
C THR A 61 3.74 8.72 -1.26
N SER A 62 3.88 7.89 -0.22
CA SER A 62 5.15 7.30 0.21
C SER A 62 5.87 6.52 -0.90
N PRO A 63 5.25 5.61 -1.65
CA PRO A 63 5.98 4.84 -2.68
C PRO A 63 6.61 5.73 -3.75
N SER A 64 5.86 6.71 -4.25
CA SER A 64 6.35 7.64 -5.28
C SER A 64 7.46 8.55 -4.72
N LYS A 65 7.29 9.04 -3.49
CA LYS A 65 8.28 9.90 -2.84
C LYS A 65 9.58 9.16 -2.54
N VAL A 66 9.50 7.97 -1.94
CA VAL A 66 10.66 7.16 -1.59
C VAL A 66 11.41 6.67 -2.83
N SER A 67 10.70 6.18 -3.86
CA SER A 67 11.34 5.75 -5.12
C SER A 67 12.03 6.92 -5.84
N SER A 68 11.44 8.12 -5.82
CA SER A 68 12.09 9.33 -6.37
C SER A 68 13.35 9.73 -5.61
N ILE A 69 13.35 9.63 -4.27
CA ILE A 69 14.54 9.89 -3.46
C ILE A 69 15.63 8.86 -3.80
N LEU A 70 15.29 7.57 -3.83
CA LEU A 70 16.24 6.51 -4.18
C LEU A 70 16.84 6.73 -5.56
N GLU A 71 16.03 7.06 -6.56
CA GLU A 71 16.49 7.36 -7.91
C GLU A 71 17.48 8.52 -7.94
N SER A 72 17.18 9.58 -7.20
CA SER A 72 18.06 10.75 -7.09
C SER A 72 19.39 10.39 -6.44
N SER A 73 19.38 9.59 -5.37
CA SER A 73 20.60 9.16 -4.67
C SER A 73 21.50 8.30 -5.54
N ILE A 74 20.93 7.36 -6.32
CA ILE A 74 21.70 6.48 -7.22
C ILE A 74 22.31 7.27 -8.37
N LYS A 75 21.57 8.24 -8.93
CA LYS A 75 22.10 9.15 -9.96
C LYS A 75 23.27 9.99 -9.43
N GLN A 76 23.18 10.49 -8.19
CA GLN A 76 24.26 11.26 -7.55
C GLN A 76 25.52 10.43 -7.31
N SER A 77 25.39 9.13 -7.06
CA SER A 77 26.54 8.21 -6.96
C SER A 77 27.04 7.70 -8.31
N GLN A 78 26.60 8.29 -9.43
CA GLN A 78 26.89 7.85 -10.80
C GLN A 78 26.51 6.37 -11.06
N GLY A 79 25.56 5.84 -10.28
CA GLY A 79 25.06 4.49 -10.44
C GLY A 79 23.93 4.41 -11.45
N ASN A 80 23.67 3.21 -11.96
CA ASN A 80 22.56 2.95 -12.88
C ASN A 80 21.39 2.32 -12.13
N PHE A 81 20.24 3.00 -12.13
CA PHE A 81 19.04 2.53 -11.45
C PHE A 81 18.52 1.19 -12.01
N THR A 82 18.76 0.91 -13.30
CA THR A 82 18.29 -0.30 -13.97
C THR A 82 19.09 -1.56 -13.59
N GLU A 83 20.30 -1.37 -13.02
CA GLU A 83 21.20 -2.44 -12.57
C GLU A 83 20.92 -2.89 -11.13
N LEU A 84 20.04 -2.19 -10.41
CA LEU A 84 19.67 -2.54 -9.05
C LEU A 84 18.95 -3.89 -8.99
N ARG A 85 19.25 -4.62 -7.92
CA ARG A 85 18.49 -5.81 -7.49
C ARG A 85 17.82 -5.47 -6.18
N VAL A 86 16.49 -5.45 -6.17
CA VAL A 86 15.71 -5.00 -5.03
C VAL A 86 15.06 -6.18 -4.33
N LEU A 87 15.17 -6.19 -3.01
CA LEU A 87 14.37 -6.99 -2.10
C LEU A 87 13.48 -6.03 -1.31
N ASP A 88 12.17 -6.12 -1.51
CA ASP A 88 11.17 -5.27 -0.86
C ASP A 88 10.53 -6.03 0.32
N LEU A 89 10.80 -5.59 1.55
CA LEU A 89 10.35 -6.25 2.77
C LEU A 89 9.06 -5.60 3.27
N GLY A 90 8.02 -6.39 3.46
CA GLY A 90 6.67 -5.86 3.69
C GLY A 90 6.10 -5.27 2.40
N ALA A 91 6.26 -5.99 1.28
CA ALA A 91 5.90 -5.52 -0.05
C ALA A 91 4.39 -5.22 -0.21
N GLY A 92 3.54 -5.73 0.70
CA GLY A 92 2.11 -5.53 0.69
C GLY A 92 1.49 -5.96 -0.64
N ASN A 93 0.55 -5.17 -1.15
CA ASN A 93 -0.04 -5.40 -2.47
C ASN A 93 0.85 -4.97 -3.65
N GLY A 94 2.16 -4.77 -3.45
CA GLY A 94 3.14 -4.52 -4.51
C GLY A 94 3.27 -3.07 -4.97
N MET A 95 2.68 -2.10 -4.26
CA MET A 95 2.73 -0.67 -4.62
C MET A 95 4.15 -0.11 -4.81
N MET A 96 5.05 -0.42 -3.87
CA MET A 96 6.43 0.04 -3.97
C MET A 96 7.14 -0.63 -5.16
N GLY A 97 6.91 -1.92 -5.35
CA GLY A 97 7.42 -2.67 -6.50
C GLY A 97 6.99 -2.08 -7.85
N GLU A 98 5.73 -1.69 -7.99
CA GLU A 98 5.23 -1.01 -9.19
C GLU A 98 5.95 0.33 -9.42
N GLU A 99 6.11 1.17 -8.39
CA GLU A 99 6.81 2.45 -8.53
C GLU A 99 8.30 2.29 -8.91
N LEU A 100 8.95 1.25 -8.40
CA LEU A 100 10.32 0.90 -8.73
C LEU A 100 10.45 0.37 -10.17
N LYS A 101 9.52 -0.49 -10.62
CA LYS A 101 9.45 -0.98 -12.01
C LYS A 101 9.26 0.17 -13.00
N LYS A 102 8.40 1.16 -12.70
CA LYS A 102 8.20 2.37 -13.54
C LYS A 102 9.49 3.17 -13.76
N ARG A 103 10.48 3.04 -12.87
CA ARG A 103 11.79 3.69 -12.95
C ARG A 103 12.88 2.81 -13.57
N GLY A 104 12.53 1.63 -14.04
CA GLY A 104 13.41 0.76 -14.81
C GLY A 104 14.14 -0.31 -14.01
N ILE A 105 13.77 -0.56 -12.74
CA ILE A 105 14.31 -1.71 -12.02
C ILE A 105 13.90 -3.00 -12.71
N SER A 106 14.91 -3.80 -13.08
CA SER A 106 14.74 -5.05 -13.83
C SER A 106 14.54 -6.26 -12.92
N ARG A 107 15.12 -6.25 -11.71
CA ARG A 107 15.06 -7.37 -10.76
C ARG A 107 14.53 -6.91 -9.41
N LEU A 108 13.32 -7.36 -9.10
CA LEU A 108 12.62 -7.04 -7.86
C LEU A 108 11.95 -8.29 -7.29
N ILE A 109 12.17 -8.54 -6.01
CA ILE A 109 11.51 -9.59 -5.24
C ILE A 109 10.81 -8.91 -4.06
N GLY A 110 9.49 -9.11 -3.94
CA GLY A 110 8.72 -8.69 -2.77
C GLY A 110 8.55 -9.85 -1.79
N ILE A 111 8.70 -9.56 -0.50
CA ILE A 111 8.42 -10.50 0.58
C ILE A 111 7.41 -9.83 1.53
N ASP A 112 6.42 -10.60 1.96
CA ASP A 112 5.49 -10.19 2.99
C ASP A 112 5.23 -11.37 3.93
N ILE A 113 4.82 -11.07 5.16
CA ILE A 113 4.51 -12.07 6.18
C ILE A 113 3.08 -12.60 6.05
N ILE A 114 2.16 -11.82 5.46
CA ILE A 114 0.76 -12.22 5.29
C ILE A 114 0.48 -12.74 3.88
N PRO A 115 -0.20 -13.90 3.72
CA PRO A 115 -0.57 -14.44 2.41
C PRO A 115 -1.45 -13.51 1.59
N GLU A 116 -2.35 -12.78 2.23
CA GLU A 116 -3.31 -11.89 1.55
C GLU A 116 -2.62 -10.74 0.82
N ALA A 117 -1.42 -10.34 1.26
CA ALA A 117 -0.59 -9.37 0.55
C ALA A 117 -0.15 -9.92 -0.81
N TYR A 118 0.26 -11.19 -0.87
CA TYR A 118 0.60 -11.87 -2.12
C TYR A 118 -0.61 -11.94 -3.05
N ASP A 119 -1.76 -12.38 -2.55
CA ASP A 119 -3.00 -12.46 -3.34
C ASP A 119 -3.41 -11.07 -3.87
N ALA A 120 -3.28 -10.02 -3.05
CA ALA A 120 -3.53 -8.66 -3.47
C ALA A 120 -2.51 -8.18 -4.51
N ALA A 121 -1.23 -8.49 -4.35
CA ALA A 121 -0.20 -8.12 -5.33
C ALA A 121 -0.46 -8.76 -6.69
N ILE A 122 -0.74 -10.07 -6.74
CA ILE A 122 -1.02 -10.78 -8.00
C ILE A 122 -2.31 -10.28 -8.65
N ARG A 123 -3.34 -9.98 -7.86
CA ARG A 123 -4.63 -9.48 -8.36
C ARG A 123 -4.54 -8.04 -8.86
N ASP A 124 -3.91 -7.17 -8.09
CA ASP A 124 -3.96 -5.72 -8.31
C ASP A 124 -2.78 -5.24 -9.20
N ARG A 125 -1.65 -5.97 -9.24
CA ARG A 125 -0.40 -5.63 -9.94
C ARG A 125 0.33 -6.88 -10.52
N PRO A 126 -0.28 -7.60 -11.47
CA PRO A 126 0.32 -8.80 -12.08
C PRO A 126 1.63 -8.51 -12.85
#